data_AF-A0A1Z5HC04-F1
#
_entry.id   AF-A0A1Z5HC04-F1
#
_cell.length_a   1.000
_cell.length_b   1.000
_cell.length_c   1.000
_cell.angle_alpha   90.00
_cell.angle_beta   90.00
_cell.angle_gamma   90.00
#
_symmetry.space_group_name_H-M   'P 1'
#
loop_
_entity.id
_entity.type
_entity.pdbx_description
1 polymer ?
#
loop_
_entity_poly.entity_id
_entity_poly.type
_entity_poly.pdbx_seq_one_letter_code
_entity_poly.pdbx_strand_id
1 'polypeptide(L)'
;MASHPQSGVVMQATGGIRKFRWATGNKGKSGGVRVIYYFHNKSIPLFLLTVFGKNEKDNLSKSERNELAKFANLLSKNYGEPNV
;
A
#
# COMPACT_ATOMS: atom_id res chain seq x y z
N MET A 1 -0.17 1.01 12.23
CA MET A 1 -0.41 1.44 10.83
C MET A 1 -1.86 1.90 10.63
N ALA A 2 -2.88 1.15 11.04
CA ALA A 2 -4.28 1.59 10.94
C ALA A 2 -4.57 2.92 11.67
N SER A 3 -3.97 3.14 12.85
CA SER A 3 -4.10 4.41 13.58
C SER A 3 -3.35 5.58 12.94
N HIS A 4 -2.39 5.30 12.04
CA HIS A 4 -1.54 6.29 11.37
C HIS A 4 -1.33 5.90 9.89
N PRO A 5 -2.39 5.88 9.08
CA PRO A 5 -2.36 5.32 7.72
C PRO A 5 -1.61 6.21 6.72
N GLN A 6 -1.17 7.41 7.12
CA GLN A 6 -0.34 8.28 6.30
C GLN A 6 1.17 8.02 6.48
N SER A 7 1.56 7.16 7.43
CA SER A 7 2.96 6.86 7.75
C SER A 7 3.73 6.14 6.64
N GLY A 8 3.03 5.57 5.66
CA GLY A 8 3.64 4.94 4.48
C GLY A 8 4.00 5.97 3.42
N VAL A 9 5.11 5.73 2.71
CA VAL A 9 5.57 6.56 1.61
C VAL A 9 4.70 6.28 0.38
N VAL A 10 4.12 7.33 -0.21
CA VAL A 10 3.37 7.22 -1.45
C VAL A 10 4.30 6.76 -2.57
N MET A 11 3.90 5.72 -3.28
CA MET A 11 4.63 5.24 -4.45
C MET A 11 4.24 6.07 -5.66
N GLN A 12 5.23 6.52 -6.43
CA GLN A 12 4.97 7.30 -7.62
C GLN A 12 4.29 6.46 -8.70
N ALA A 13 3.36 7.07 -9.43
CA ALA A 13 2.61 6.46 -10.53
C ALA A 13 1.75 5.23 -10.14
N THR A 14 1.31 5.13 -8.88
CA THR A 14 0.42 4.03 -8.40
C THR A 14 -0.95 4.52 -7.94
N GLY A 15 -1.34 5.77 -8.26
CA GLY A 15 -2.65 6.31 -7.86
C GLY A 15 -2.82 6.50 -6.35
N GLY A 16 -1.73 6.73 -5.61
CA GLY A 16 -1.79 7.02 -4.16
C GLY A 16 -1.54 5.83 -3.24
N ILE A 17 -1.17 4.66 -3.79
CA ILE A 17 -0.76 3.50 -3.00
C ILE A 17 0.51 3.79 -2.21
N ARG A 18 0.56 3.30 -0.97
CA ARG A 18 1.61 3.55 0.00
C ARG A 18 2.41 2.31 0.30
N LYS A 19 3.70 2.51 0.57
CA LYS A 19 4.65 1.49 1.02
C LYS A 19 5.10 1.81 2.44
N PHE A 20 4.98 0.83 3.32
CA PHE A 20 5.47 0.91 4.70
C PHE A 20 6.47 -0.21 4.98
N ARG A 21 7.57 0.13 5.65
CA ARG A 21 8.59 -0.84 6.08
C ARG A 21 8.27 -1.25 7.50
N TRP A 22 7.95 -2.52 7.70
CA TRP A 22 7.66 -3.08 9.01
C TRP A 22 8.80 -3.99 9.45
N ALA A 23 9.41 -3.71 10.60
CA ALA A 23 10.39 -4.61 11.21
C ALA A 23 9.64 -5.65 12.04
N THR A 24 9.73 -6.93 11.68
CA THR A 24 9.32 -8.02 12.59
C THR A 24 10.47 -8.22 13.58
N GLY A 25 10.15 -8.29 14.87
CA GLY A 25 11.11 -8.17 15.99
C GLY A 25 12.16 -9.28 16.12
N ASN A 26 12.36 -10.14 15.12
CA ASN A 26 13.32 -11.23 15.16
C ASN A 26 14.70 -10.78 14.61
N LYS A 27 15.74 -11.01 15.41
CA LYS A 27 17.17 -10.65 15.25
C LYS A 27 17.91 -11.38 14.10
N GLY A 28 17.34 -11.46 12.89
CA GLY A 28 17.97 -12.12 11.73
C GLY A 28 17.87 -11.31 10.43
N LYS A 29 18.63 -11.72 9.39
CA LYS A 29 18.69 -11.07 8.05
C LYS A 29 17.33 -10.93 7.33
N SER A 30 16.27 -11.58 7.81
CA SER A 30 14.96 -11.72 7.15
C SER A 30 13.78 -11.00 7.82
N GLY A 31 13.95 -10.30 8.95
CA GLY A 31 12.81 -9.82 9.74
C GLY A 31 11.99 -8.66 9.13
N GLY A 32 12.48 -7.96 8.11
CA GLY A 32 11.75 -6.82 7.53
C GLY A 32 10.74 -7.23 6.48
N VAL A 33 9.48 -6.78 6.59
CA VAL A 33 8.48 -6.87 5.52
C VAL A 33 8.13 -5.49 4.97
N ARG A 34 7.76 -5.43 3.69
CA ARG A 34 7.19 -4.25 3.05
C ARG A 34 5.70 -4.48 2.90
N VAL A 35 4.93 -3.59 3.51
CA VAL A 35 3.47 -3.57 3.46
C VAL A 35 3.06 -2.57 2.40
N ILE A 36 2.30 -3.02 1.40
CA ILE A 36 1.70 -2.16 0.38
C ILE A 36 0.21 -2.05 0.66
N TYR A 37 -0.27 -0.83 0.81
CA TYR A 37 -1.66 -0.57 1.15
C TYR A 37 -2.18 0.69 0.47
N TYR A 38 -3.49 0.81 0.39
CA TYR A 38 -4.18 1.98 -0.13
C TYR A 38 -4.94 2.68 1.00
N PHE A 39 -4.71 3.99 1.13
CA PHE A 39 -5.43 4.88 2.03
C PHE A 39 -5.68 6.21 1.32
N HIS A 40 -6.96 6.54 1.15
CA HIS A 40 -7.39 7.78 0.51
C HIS A 40 -7.76 8.84 1.55
N ASN A 41 -8.75 8.54 2.39
CA ASN A 41 -9.24 9.39 3.47
C ASN A 41 -9.97 8.54 4.53
N LYS A 42 -10.54 9.15 5.56
CA LYS A 42 -11.25 8.43 6.65
C LYS A 42 -12.60 7.81 6.22
N SER A 43 -13.17 8.25 5.09
CA SER A 43 -14.42 7.72 4.55
C SER A 43 -14.22 6.40 3.80
N ILE A 44 -12.99 6.15 3.31
CA ILE A 44 -12.62 4.92 2.61
C ILE A 44 -11.85 3.99 3.56
N PRO A 45 -12.18 2.69 3.64
CA PRO A 45 -11.41 1.72 4.40
C PRO A 45 -9.92 1.67 4.00
N LEU A 46 -9.08 1.30 4.95
CA LEU A 46 -7.68 0.99 4.68
C LEU A 46 -7.60 -0.38 3.98
N PHE A 47 -7.11 -0.42 2.74
CA PHE A 47 -6.97 -1.68 2.00
C PHE A 47 -5.52 -2.17 2.05
N LEU A 48 -5.31 -3.35 2.63
CA LEU A 48 -4.05 -4.07 2.49
C LEU A 48 -4.02 -4.73 1.10
N LEU A 49 -3.02 -4.38 0.28
CA LEU A 49 -2.90 -4.92 -1.08
C LEU A 49 -1.98 -6.12 -1.13
N THR A 50 -0.81 -6.01 -0.51
CA THR A 50 0.16 -7.12 -0.44
C THR A 50 1.21 -6.88 0.64
N VAL A 51 1.90 -7.94 1.04
CA VAL A 51 3.04 -7.94 1.95
C VAL A 51 4.12 -8.81 1.34
N PHE A 52 5.36 -8.33 1.30
CA PHE A 52 6.50 -9.11 0.81
C PHE A 52 7.76 -8.88 1.65
N GLY A 53 8.63 -9.89 1.68
CA GLY A 53 9.87 -9.88 2.44
C GLY A 53 10.89 -8.86 1.95
N LYS A 54 11.94 -8.64 2.75
CA LYS A 54 12.99 -7.65 2.46
C LYS A 54 13.64 -7.82 1.06
N ASN A 55 13.71 -9.05 0.55
CA ASN A 55 14.44 -9.39 -0.67
C ASN A 55 13.57 -9.95 -1.80
N GLU A 56 12.24 -9.98 -1.64
CA GLU A 56 11.36 -10.63 -2.62
C GLU A 56 11.02 -9.73 -3.82
N LYS A 57 10.92 -8.41 -3.60
CA LYS A 57 10.54 -7.46 -4.66
C LYS A 57 11.19 -6.11 -4.43
N ASP A 58 12.33 -5.87 -5.08
CA ASP A 58 13.08 -4.65 -4.81
C ASP A 58 12.48 -3.42 -5.49
N ASN A 59 11.95 -3.58 -6.71
CA ASN A 59 11.28 -2.52 -7.47
C ASN A 59 10.06 -3.06 -8.23
N LEU A 60 8.99 -2.26 -8.27
CA LEU A 60 7.85 -2.53 -9.15
C LEU A 60 8.17 -2.10 -10.57
N SER A 61 7.83 -2.95 -11.54
CA SER A 61 7.92 -2.59 -12.96
C SER A 61 6.96 -1.44 -13.28
N LYS A 62 7.14 -0.83 -14.46
CA LYS A 62 6.22 0.22 -14.93
C LYS A 62 4.80 -0.33 -15.15
N SER A 63 4.69 -1.58 -15.63
CA SER A 63 3.39 -2.23 -15.85
C SER A 63 2.63 -2.43 -14.53
N GLU A 64 3.32 -2.97 -13.52
CA GLU A 64 2.73 -3.20 -12.20
C GLU A 64 2.27 -1.89 -11.55
N ARG A 65 3.04 -0.81 -11.69
CA ARG A 65 2.63 0.51 -11.19
C ARG A 65 1.35 1.01 -11.87
N ASN A 66 1.25 0.84 -13.19
CA ASN A 66 0.06 1.22 -13.94
C ASN A 66 -1.17 0.39 -13.54
N GLU A 67 -1.00 -0.91 -13.32
CA GLU A 67 -2.08 -1.79 -12.83
C GLU A 67 -2.55 -1.38 -11.44
N LEU A 68 -1.60 -1.10 -10.54
CA LEU A 68 -1.90 -0.58 -9.20
C LEU A 68 -2.64 0.76 -9.25
N ALA A 69 -2.27 1.66 -10.16
CA ALA A 69 -2.99 2.92 -10.35
C ALA A 69 -4.44 2.71 -10.82
N LYS A 70 -4.66 1.79 -11.77
CA LYS A 70 -6.03 1.42 -12.19
C LYS A 70 -6.83 0.83 -11.02
N PHE A 71 -6.19 -0.01 -10.22
CA PHE A 71 -6.84 -0.61 -9.05
C PHE A 71 -7.19 0.43 -7.98
N ALA A 72 -6.30 1.37 -7.69
CA ALA A 72 -6.56 2.47 -6.76
C ALA A 72 -7.76 3.31 -7.19
N ASN A 73 -7.87 3.61 -8.50
CA ASN A 73 -9.03 4.31 -9.04
C ASN A 73 -10.33 3.51 -8.82
N LEU A 74 -10.30 2.19 -9.07
CA LEU A 74 -11.46 1.33 -8.83
C LEU A 74 -11.88 1.33 -7.36
N LEU A 75 -10.92 1.23 -6.44
CA LEU A 75 -11.18 1.30 -5.00
C LEU A 75 -11.81 2.65 -4.62
N SER A 76 -11.27 3.76 -5.13
CA SER A 76 -11.84 5.09 -4.87
C SER A 76 -13.26 5.24 -5.40
N LYS A 77 -13.56 4.66 -6.57
CA LYS A 77 -14.89 4.75 -7.17
C LYS A 77 -15.93 3.92 -6.41
N ASN A 78 -15.56 2.71 -5.97
CA ASN A 78 -16.49 1.79 -5.33
C ASN A 78 -16.70 2.07 -3.84
N TYR A 79 -15.73 2.72 -3.18
CA TYR A 79 -15.75 2.95 -1.73
C TYR A 79 -15.62 4.43 -1.33
N GLY A 80 -15.43 5.34 -2.29
CA GLY A 80 -15.24 6.78 -2.05
C GLY A 80 -16.48 7.64 -2.24
N GLU A 81 -17.54 7.09 -2.84
CA GLU A 81 -18.88 7.69 -2.76
C GLU A 81 -19.36 7.52 -1.31
N PRO A 82 -19.61 8.61 -0.57
CA PRO A 82 -20.34 8.51 0.67
C PRO A 82 -21.72 7.94 0.32
N ASN A 83 -22.19 6.95 1.07
CA ASN A 83 -23.62 6.65 1.06
C ASN A 83 -24.36 7.94 1.46
N VAL A 84 -24.91 8.65 0.48
CA VAL A 84 -25.96 9.66 0.61
C VAL A 84 -27.22 9.14 -0.06
#